data_AF-A0A4R8SIV4-F1
#
_entry.id   AF-A0A4R8SIV4-F1
#
_cell.length_a   1.000
_cell.length_b   1.000
_cell.length_c   1.000
_cell.angle_alpha   90.00
_cell.angle_beta   90.00
_cell.angle_gamma   90.00
#
_symmetry.space_group_name_H-M   'P 1'
#
loop_
_entity.id
_entity.type
_entity.pdbx_description
1 polymer ?
#
loop_
_entity_poly.entity_id
_entity_poly.type
_entity_poly.pdbx_seq_one_letter_code
_entity_poly.pdbx_strand_id
1 'polypeptide(L)'
;MLRIMRFGASHAVRRGLLLTLLVTLSTAGCGPKPPSEAPTPISAVATTSAIPAPLPPNFPRGPATIEATFDGKPLTVTDPVCLGFSDETTIGFSTAPQGSSLSLRLDTATSTVNEIHIGVPEGGAYLWKTWSHLPSPPTVAVQGATYSISGVVFLNLDPAEPKPIPFTVTATCLAYPNPRQPSTPPGPPARDPKGPHVDATVDGRVLVDGTDAAYCSQEPNGSVKIAVKPVLGKPGNSLTFEVKDGAVLHGYVGGALFNYTARVPTNASVTKDGDTIHIKADLYRIYQNKAYDEPHAVELTATCPGL
;
A
#
# COMPACT_ATOMS: atom_id res chain seq x y z
N MET A 1 -0.46 -24.01 -61.89
CA MET A 1 0.02 -22.62 -62.13
C MET A 1 -0.27 -21.85 -60.84
N LEU A 2 0.63 -21.21 -60.11
CA LEU A 2 1.88 -20.46 -60.34
C LEU A 2 2.73 -20.64 -59.03
N ARG A 3 3.91 -21.29 -59.02
CA ARG A 3 5.31 -20.80 -59.14
C ARG A 3 5.75 -19.50 -58.41
N ILE A 4 6.54 -19.72 -57.34
CA ILE A 4 7.90 -19.21 -56.99
C ILE A 4 8.11 -17.68 -56.85
N MET A 5 8.64 -17.22 -55.69
CA MET A 5 10.04 -16.75 -55.55
C MET A 5 10.48 -16.55 -54.09
N ARG A 6 11.59 -17.21 -53.74
CA ARG A 6 12.53 -16.82 -52.67
C ARG A 6 13.49 -15.80 -53.26
N PHE A 7 13.92 -14.81 -52.47
CA PHE A 7 15.27 -14.25 -52.56
C PHE A 7 15.77 -13.92 -51.16
N GLY A 8 16.97 -14.39 -50.86
CA GLY A 8 17.81 -13.88 -49.77
C GLY A 8 18.93 -13.02 -50.31
N ALA A 9 19.61 -12.29 -49.43
CA ALA A 9 21.07 -12.16 -49.34
C ALA A 9 21.45 -10.92 -48.49
N SER A 10 22.19 -11.19 -47.42
CA SER A 10 23.47 -10.56 -47.03
C SER A 10 23.67 -9.05 -47.13
N HIS A 11 24.06 -8.43 -46.00
CA HIS A 11 25.28 -7.62 -45.97
C HIS A 11 25.94 -7.67 -44.59
N ALA A 12 27.09 -8.36 -44.54
CA ALA A 12 28.14 -8.11 -43.56
C ALA A 12 28.97 -6.91 -44.04
N VAL A 13 29.33 -6.00 -43.14
CA VAL A 13 30.42 -5.03 -43.35
C VAL A 13 31.40 -5.16 -42.20
N ARG A 14 32.65 -5.41 -42.60
CA ARG A 14 33.86 -5.61 -41.80
C ARG A 14 34.84 -4.52 -42.23
N ARG A 15 35.45 -3.78 -41.27
CA ARG A 15 36.68 -2.94 -41.32
C ARG A 15 36.56 -1.92 -40.18
N GLY A 16 37.52 -1.62 -39.31
CA GLY A 16 38.95 -1.95 -39.22
C GLY A 16 39.72 -0.72 -38.72
N LEU A 17 40.66 -0.94 -37.78
CA LEU A 17 41.80 -0.11 -37.32
C LEU A 17 41.61 1.08 -36.33
N LEU A 18 42.08 0.81 -35.10
CA LEU A 18 43.19 1.45 -34.36
C LEU A 18 43.29 2.98 -34.31
N LEU A 19 43.25 3.52 -33.08
CA LEU A 19 44.30 4.44 -32.60
C LEU A 19 44.44 4.39 -31.07
N THR A 20 45.64 3.99 -30.67
CA THR A 20 46.28 4.11 -29.36
C THR A 20 46.39 5.56 -28.91
N LEU A 21 46.23 5.81 -27.61
CA LEU A 21 46.98 6.86 -26.92
C LEU A 21 47.51 6.31 -25.58
N LEU A 22 48.80 5.96 -25.58
CA LEU A 22 49.59 5.89 -24.35
C LEU A 22 49.89 7.32 -23.91
N VAL A 23 49.67 7.62 -22.64
CA VAL A 23 50.42 8.68 -21.95
C VAL A 23 51.07 8.04 -20.73
N THR A 24 52.37 7.85 -20.83
CA THR A 24 53.28 7.56 -19.72
C THR A 24 53.57 8.86 -18.97
N LEU A 25 53.40 8.89 -17.66
CA LEU A 25 54.21 9.77 -16.81
C LEU A 25 54.52 9.15 -15.45
N SER A 26 55.73 9.46 -15.02
CA SER A 26 56.59 8.75 -14.10
C SER A 26 56.19 8.88 -12.63
N THR A 27 56.60 7.88 -11.87
CA THR A 27 56.60 7.80 -10.41
C THR A 27 57.33 8.99 -9.78
N ALA A 28 56.63 9.75 -8.95
CA ALA A 28 57.20 10.45 -7.81
C ALA A 28 56.36 10.07 -6.58
N GLY A 29 57.00 9.43 -5.61
CA GLY A 29 56.34 8.95 -4.40
C GLY A 29 55.83 10.11 -3.55
N CYS A 30 54.58 9.96 -3.11
CA CYS A 30 54.06 10.40 -1.81
C CYS A 30 52.71 9.67 -1.66
N GLY A 31 52.66 8.63 -0.83
CA GLY A 31 51.38 7.99 -0.51
C GLY A 31 50.41 9.00 0.10
N PRO A 32 49.10 8.87 -0.10
CA PRO A 32 48.14 9.73 0.58
C PRO A 32 48.27 9.48 2.09
N LYS A 33 48.63 10.53 2.82
CA LYS A 33 48.50 10.60 4.28
C LYS A 33 47.04 10.25 4.62
N PRO A 34 46.77 9.27 5.49
CA PRO A 34 45.39 8.99 5.89
C PRO A 34 44.78 10.25 6.54
N PRO A 35 43.53 10.62 6.22
CA PRO A 35 42.90 11.74 6.88
C PRO A 35 42.80 11.49 8.39
N SER A 36 43.06 12.57 9.12
CA SER A 36 43.03 12.71 10.58
C SER A 36 41.86 11.99 11.25
N GLU A 37 42.11 11.45 12.43
CA GLU A 37 41.17 10.79 13.35
C GLU A 37 39.76 11.41 13.29
N ALA A 38 38.74 10.56 13.14
CA ALA A 38 37.36 10.94 13.31
C ALA A 38 37.15 11.51 14.73
N PRO A 39 36.34 12.57 14.91
CA PRO A 39 36.07 13.10 16.23
C PRO A 39 35.45 12.00 17.10
N THR A 40 35.97 11.85 18.31
CA THR A 40 35.47 10.92 19.33
C THR A 40 33.95 11.06 19.47
N PRO A 41 33.18 9.95 19.41
CA PRO A 41 31.74 10.02 19.58
C PRO A 41 31.43 10.54 20.99
N ILE A 42 30.68 11.64 21.05
CA ILE A 42 30.08 12.13 22.29
C ILE A 42 29.17 11.00 22.79
N SER A 43 29.48 10.49 23.97
CA SER A 43 28.72 9.44 24.63
C SER A 43 27.28 9.92 24.82
N ALA A 44 26.36 9.41 24.00
CA ALA A 44 24.94 9.50 24.28
C ALA A 44 24.71 8.65 25.54
N VAL A 45 24.36 9.33 26.64
CA VAL A 45 23.92 8.68 27.87
C VAL A 45 22.70 7.85 27.51
N ALA A 46 22.89 6.54 27.37
CA ALA A 46 21.82 5.59 27.21
C ALA A 46 21.06 5.53 28.53
N THR A 47 19.87 6.12 28.59
CA THR A 47 18.87 5.73 29.59
C THR A 47 18.48 4.28 29.30
N THR A 48 19.18 3.36 29.94
CA THR A 48 18.84 1.93 29.98
C THR A 48 17.59 1.77 30.83
N SER A 49 16.42 1.88 30.19
CA SER A 49 15.24 1.23 30.74
C SER A 49 15.48 -0.28 30.63
N ALA A 50 15.93 -0.89 31.72
CA ALA A 50 16.19 -2.33 31.83
C ALA A 50 14.88 -3.12 32.02
N ILE A 51 13.83 -2.74 31.29
CA ILE A 51 12.67 -3.60 31.09
C ILE A 51 12.87 -4.19 29.70
N PRO A 52 13.20 -5.49 29.58
CA PRO A 52 13.14 -6.16 28.29
C PRO A 52 11.75 -5.88 27.70
N ALA A 53 11.69 -5.34 26.49
CA ALA A 53 10.45 -5.36 25.74
C ALA A 53 9.92 -6.80 25.80
N PRO A 54 8.62 -7.02 26.10
CA PRO A 54 8.06 -8.35 26.08
C PRO A 54 8.48 -8.99 24.76
N LEU A 55 9.05 -10.20 24.83
CA LEU A 55 9.27 -10.99 23.62
C LEU A 55 7.94 -10.97 22.86
N PRO A 56 7.93 -10.65 21.54
CA PRO A 56 6.69 -10.70 20.77
C PRO A 56 6.10 -12.09 21.02
N PRO A 57 4.82 -12.20 21.41
CA PRO A 57 4.22 -13.50 21.70
C PRO A 57 4.47 -14.37 20.47
N ASN A 58 5.08 -15.55 20.64
CA ASN A 58 5.23 -16.50 19.55
C ASN A 58 3.86 -16.65 18.91
N PHE A 59 3.65 -16.13 17.70
CA PHE A 59 2.33 -16.13 17.09
C PHE A 59 2.02 -17.55 16.63
N PRO A 60 1.14 -18.31 17.34
CA PRO A 60 0.85 -19.68 16.94
C PRO A 60 0.22 -19.68 15.55
N ARG A 61 0.85 -20.40 14.63
CA ARG A 61 0.23 -20.87 13.40
C ARG A 61 -0.50 -22.17 13.73
N GLY A 62 -1.76 -22.27 13.32
CA GLY A 62 -2.56 -23.47 13.54
C GLY A 62 -3.45 -23.79 12.34
N PRO A 63 -3.93 -25.04 12.25
CA PRO A 63 -5.03 -25.35 11.34
C PRO A 63 -6.27 -24.55 11.75
N ALA A 64 -7.03 -24.09 10.75
CA ALA A 64 -8.34 -23.50 10.94
C ALA A 64 -9.41 -24.35 10.24
N THR A 65 -10.67 -24.17 10.58
CA THR A 65 -11.78 -24.52 9.69
C THR A 65 -12.38 -23.24 9.14
N ILE A 66 -12.78 -23.24 7.87
CA ILE A 66 -13.41 -22.08 7.22
C ILE A 66 -14.58 -22.59 6.39
N GLU A 67 -15.76 -22.05 6.67
CA GLU A 67 -16.94 -22.12 5.82
C GLU A 67 -17.23 -20.70 5.33
N ALA A 68 -17.31 -20.50 4.02
CA ALA A 68 -17.51 -19.17 3.45
C ALA A 68 -18.55 -19.19 2.35
N THR A 69 -19.25 -18.07 2.18
CA THR A 69 -20.08 -17.79 1.02
C THR A 69 -19.67 -16.47 0.38
N PHE A 70 -19.77 -16.43 -0.95
CA PHE A 70 -19.53 -15.25 -1.77
C PHE A 70 -20.67 -15.12 -2.77
N ASP A 71 -21.34 -13.97 -2.78
CA ASP A 71 -22.53 -13.72 -3.60
C ASP A 71 -23.62 -14.81 -3.40
N GLY A 72 -23.81 -15.21 -2.14
CA GLY A 72 -24.78 -16.25 -1.76
C GLY A 72 -24.39 -17.68 -2.14
N LYS A 73 -23.23 -17.90 -2.78
CA LYS A 73 -22.75 -19.23 -3.17
C LYS A 73 -21.65 -19.72 -2.24
N PRO A 74 -21.57 -21.03 -1.93
CA PRO A 74 -20.45 -21.59 -1.17
C PRO A 74 -19.11 -21.30 -1.85
N LEU A 75 -18.14 -20.84 -1.07
CA LEU A 75 -16.77 -20.61 -1.50
C LEU A 75 -15.90 -21.74 -0.94
N THR A 76 -15.52 -22.70 -1.80
CA THR A 76 -14.62 -23.78 -1.41
C THR A 76 -13.20 -23.24 -1.29
N VAL A 77 -12.58 -23.46 -0.13
CA VAL A 77 -11.19 -23.06 0.14
C VAL A 77 -10.35 -24.26 0.57
N THR A 78 -9.06 -24.22 0.27
CA THR A 78 -8.11 -25.30 0.56
C THR A 78 -7.07 -24.87 1.59
N ASP A 79 -6.68 -25.81 2.44
CA ASP A 79 -5.67 -25.65 3.50
C ASP A 79 -5.86 -24.38 4.36
N PRO A 80 -7.04 -24.19 4.99
CA PRO A 80 -7.29 -23.06 5.88
C PRO A 80 -6.33 -23.06 7.07
N VAL A 81 -5.62 -21.96 7.24
CA VAL A 81 -4.73 -21.73 8.37
C VAL A 81 -5.15 -20.48 9.13
N CYS A 82 -4.98 -20.52 10.45
CA CYS A 82 -4.96 -19.31 11.26
C CYS A 82 -3.52 -18.89 11.57
N LEU A 83 -3.26 -17.60 11.44
CA LEU A 83 -1.97 -16.96 11.63
C LEU A 83 -2.12 -15.85 12.65
N GLY A 84 -1.14 -15.70 13.55
CA GLY A 84 -0.97 -14.45 14.29
C GLY A 84 0.08 -13.58 13.61
N PHE A 85 -0.12 -12.26 13.58
CA PHE A 85 0.84 -11.31 13.00
C PHE A 85 1.66 -10.62 14.08
N SER A 86 2.97 -10.44 13.83
CA SER A 86 3.95 -9.79 14.72
C SER A 86 3.53 -8.43 15.27
N ASP A 87 2.66 -7.77 14.52
CA ASP A 87 2.30 -6.38 14.68
C ASP A 87 0.84 -6.38 15.13
N GLU A 88 0.66 -6.39 16.45
CA GLU A 88 -0.60 -6.16 17.18
C GLU A 88 -1.75 -7.12 16.89
N THR A 89 -2.10 -7.93 17.89
CA THR A 89 -3.46 -8.51 18.09
C THR A 89 -4.18 -8.88 16.81
N THR A 90 -3.54 -9.48 15.80
CA THR A 90 -4.21 -9.72 14.52
C THR A 90 -4.23 -11.20 14.23
N ILE A 91 -5.42 -11.73 13.97
CA ILE A 91 -5.59 -13.09 13.45
C ILE A 91 -5.89 -13.02 11.96
N GLY A 92 -5.11 -13.79 11.20
CA GLY A 92 -5.27 -14.01 9.77
C GLY A 92 -5.91 -15.35 9.52
N PHE A 93 -6.94 -15.41 8.68
CA PHE A 93 -7.36 -16.65 8.03
C PHE A 93 -6.84 -16.62 6.60
N SER A 94 -6.06 -17.62 6.21
CA SER A 94 -5.49 -17.71 4.86
C SER A 94 -5.71 -19.10 4.29
N THR A 95 -5.83 -19.17 2.97
CA THR A 95 -5.98 -20.43 2.23
C THR A 95 -4.85 -20.54 1.21
N ALA A 96 -4.60 -21.72 0.66
CA ALA A 96 -3.61 -21.87 -0.42
C ALA A 96 -4.05 -21.06 -1.66
N PRO A 97 -3.11 -20.50 -2.46
CA PRO A 97 -3.45 -19.70 -3.64
C PRO A 97 -3.98 -20.52 -4.83
N GLN A 98 -4.12 -21.83 -4.69
CA GLN A 98 -4.62 -22.72 -5.74
C GLN A 98 -6.16 -22.73 -5.71
N GLY A 99 -6.78 -22.00 -6.65
CA GLY A 99 -8.24 -21.88 -6.74
C GLY A 99 -8.74 -20.61 -6.06
N SER A 100 -9.86 -20.70 -5.35
CA SER A 100 -10.36 -19.59 -4.56
C SER A 100 -9.45 -19.31 -3.37
N SER A 101 -9.21 -18.04 -3.09
CA SER A 101 -8.40 -17.62 -1.95
C SER A 101 -9.20 -16.73 -1.01
N LEU A 102 -8.96 -16.87 0.29
CA LEU A 102 -9.49 -15.99 1.31
C LEU A 102 -8.35 -15.54 2.22
N SER A 103 -8.19 -14.23 2.37
CA SER A 103 -7.36 -13.62 3.40
C SER A 103 -8.24 -12.71 4.23
N LEU A 104 -8.35 -12.98 5.52
CA LEU A 104 -9.13 -12.16 6.45
C LEU A 104 -8.24 -11.79 7.63
N ARG A 105 -8.10 -10.50 7.92
CA ARG A 105 -7.35 -9.97 9.06
C ARG A 105 -8.31 -9.33 10.03
N LEU A 106 -8.29 -9.79 11.28
CA LEU A 106 -9.10 -9.29 12.38
C LEU A 106 -8.19 -8.75 13.47
N ASP A 107 -8.45 -7.56 13.98
CA ASP A 107 -7.90 -7.12 15.26
C ASP A 107 -8.63 -7.85 16.38
N THR A 108 -7.93 -8.54 17.28
CA THR A 108 -8.44 -9.37 18.38
C THR A 108 -8.67 -8.58 19.65
N ALA A 109 -8.09 -7.38 19.78
CA ALA A 109 -8.37 -6.48 20.89
C ALA A 109 -9.77 -5.87 20.73
N THR A 110 -10.11 -5.50 19.50
CA THR A 110 -11.38 -4.86 19.15
C THR A 110 -12.36 -5.81 18.46
N SER A 111 -11.93 -6.96 17.97
CA SER A 111 -12.68 -7.89 17.10
C SER A 111 -13.28 -7.23 15.87
N THR A 112 -12.46 -6.42 15.20
CA THR A 112 -12.85 -5.67 14.01
C THR A 112 -12.10 -6.18 12.79
N VAL A 113 -12.76 -6.26 11.64
CA VAL A 113 -12.08 -6.60 10.38
C VAL A 113 -11.17 -5.44 10.00
N ASN A 114 -9.88 -5.73 9.86
CA ASN A 114 -8.88 -4.82 9.29
C ASN A 114 -8.95 -4.86 7.76
N GLU A 115 -8.91 -6.07 7.21
CA GLU A 115 -8.94 -6.30 5.76
C GLU A 115 -9.56 -7.66 5.49
N ILE A 116 -10.33 -7.73 4.41
CA ILE A 116 -10.72 -8.99 3.79
C ILE A 116 -10.39 -8.93 2.30
N HIS A 117 -9.87 -10.03 1.80
CA HIS A 117 -9.55 -10.26 0.41
C HIS A 117 -10.07 -11.64 0.00
N ILE A 118 -10.90 -11.68 -1.05
CA ILE A 118 -11.46 -12.91 -1.63
C ILE A 118 -11.02 -12.97 -3.08
N GLY A 119 -10.16 -13.92 -3.42
CA GLY A 119 -9.82 -14.23 -4.80
C GLY A 119 -10.74 -15.32 -5.34
N VAL A 120 -11.37 -15.08 -6.49
CA VAL A 120 -12.21 -16.06 -7.18
C VAL A 120 -11.57 -16.38 -8.53
N PRO A 121 -11.41 -17.67 -8.90
CA PRO A 121 -10.93 -18.04 -10.22
C PRO A 121 -11.78 -17.37 -11.29
N GLU A 122 -11.14 -16.72 -12.28
CA GLU A 122 -11.78 -16.01 -13.41
C GLU A 122 -12.64 -14.79 -13.04
N GLY A 123 -13.10 -14.67 -11.79
CA GLY A 123 -13.93 -13.57 -11.29
C GLY A 123 -13.15 -12.40 -10.68
N GLY A 124 -11.84 -12.55 -10.48
CA GLY A 124 -10.95 -11.50 -9.97
C GLY A 124 -10.75 -11.53 -8.46
N ALA A 125 -10.19 -10.43 -7.93
CA ALA A 125 -9.93 -10.22 -6.52
C ALA A 125 -10.96 -9.23 -5.96
N TYR A 126 -11.57 -9.55 -4.83
CA TYR A 126 -12.53 -8.69 -4.14
C TYR A 126 -11.96 -8.31 -2.80
N LEU A 127 -12.13 -7.06 -2.39
CA LEU A 127 -11.51 -6.58 -1.17
C LEU A 127 -12.34 -5.53 -0.43
N TRP A 128 -12.11 -5.47 0.88
CA TRP A 128 -12.57 -4.40 1.75
C TRP A 128 -11.50 -4.12 2.82
N LYS A 129 -11.31 -2.83 3.19
CA LYS A 129 -10.34 -2.38 4.21
C LYS A 129 -11.01 -1.39 5.16
N THR A 130 -10.61 -1.39 6.44
CA THR A 130 -11.22 -0.51 7.47
C THR A 130 -11.19 0.97 7.11
N TRP A 131 -10.12 1.43 6.45
CA TRP A 131 -9.90 2.85 6.17
C TRP A 131 -9.86 3.14 4.67
N SER A 132 -10.67 2.41 3.89
CA SER A 132 -10.81 2.69 2.46
C SER A 132 -12.00 3.58 2.11
N HIS A 133 -12.68 4.18 3.11
CA HIS A 133 -13.93 4.95 2.92
C HIS A 133 -15.02 4.19 2.16
N LEU A 134 -14.95 2.85 2.21
CA LEU A 134 -15.97 1.97 1.64
C LEU A 134 -17.13 1.82 2.62
N PRO A 135 -18.38 1.75 2.12
CA PRO A 135 -19.54 1.67 3.00
C PRO A 135 -19.56 0.34 3.76
N SER A 136 -20.30 0.34 4.87
CA SER A 136 -20.70 -0.86 5.62
C SER A 136 -19.53 -1.73 6.10
N PRO A 137 -18.87 -1.39 7.22
CA PRO A 137 -17.84 -2.27 7.78
C PRO A 137 -18.39 -3.66 8.07
N PRO A 138 -17.61 -4.73 7.84
CA PRO A 138 -18.03 -6.08 8.17
C PRO A 138 -18.34 -6.20 9.66
N THR A 139 -19.39 -6.96 9.93
CA THR A 139 -19.79 -7.33 11.28
C THR A 139 -19.04 -8.59 11.71
N VAL A 140 -18.70 -8.68 12.99
CA VAL A 140 -17.99 -9.83 13.57
C VAL A 140 -18.74 -10.28 14.82
N ALA A 141 -19.06 -11.55 14.89
CA ALA A 141 -19.55 -12.23 16.08
C ALA A 141 -18.55 -13.32 16.47
N VAL A 142 -18.31 -13.49 17.77
CA VAL A 142 -17.33 -14.44 18.30
C VAL A 142 -18.00 -15.32 19.36
N GLN A 143 -17.81 -16.62 19.24
CA GLN A 143 -18.27 -17.61 20.22
C GLN A 143 -17.15 -18.64 20.47
N GLY A 144 -16.44 -18.49 21.59
CA GLY A 144 -15.26 -19.29 21.88
C GLY A 144 -14.18 -19.12 20.80
N ALA A 145 -13.77 -20.23 20.18
CA ALA A 145 -12.77 -20.24 19.11
C ALA A 145 -13.33 -19.96 17.71
N THR A 146 -14.63 -19.70 17.59
CA THR A 146 -15.33 -19.51 16.31
C THR A 146 -15.68 -18.05 16.07
N TYR A 147 -15.39 -17.59 14.86
CA TYR A 147 -15.58 -16.23 14.36
C TYR A 147 -16.57 -16.28 13.21
N SER A 148 -17.65 -15.52 13.30
CA SER A 148 -18.63 -15.35 12.23
C SER A 148 -18.58 -13.92 11.74
N ILE A 149 -18.20 -13.75 10.47
CA ILE A 149 -17.99 -12.46 9.82
C ILE A 149 -18.96 -12.34 8.66
N SER A 150 -19.62 -11.20 8.54
CA SER A 150 -20.48 -10.92 7.39
C SER A 150 -20.38 -9.46 6.98
N GLY A 151 -20.48 -9.20 5.68
CA GLY A 151 -20.36 -7.85 5.14
C GLY A 151 -20.42 -7.85 3.63
N VAL A 152 -19.85 -6.81 3.04
CA VAL A 152 -19.70 -6.66 1.59
C VAL A 152 -18.24 -6.46 1.21
N VAL A 153 -17.85 -6.99 0.07
CA VAL A 153 -16.57 -6.73 -0.59
C VAL A 153 -16.82 -6.14 -1.96
N PHE A 154 -15.80 -5.55 -2.55
CA PHE A 154 -15.88 -4.84 -3.82
C PHE A 154 -14.80 -5.37 -4.76
N LEU A 155 -15.07 -5.37 -6.06
CA LEU A 155 -14.08 -5.79 -7.05
C LEU A 155 -12.86 -4.87 -6.98
N ASN A 156 -11.68 -5.45 -6.79
CA ASN A 156 -10.42 -4.74 -6.73
C ASN A 156 -10.06 -4.19 -8.12
N LEU A 157 -9.58 -2.96 -8.18
CA LEU A 157 -9.21 -2.28 -9.42
C LEU A 157 -10.37 -2.18 -10.43
N ASP A 158 -11.62 -2.11 -9.94
CA ASP A 158 -12.79 -1.84 -10.77
C ASP A 158 -12.86 -0.32 -11.09
N PRO A 159 -12.69 0.09 -12.35
CA PRO A 159 -12.82 1.49 -12.74
C PRO A 159 -14.28 1.99 -12.66
N ALA A 160 -15.26 1.08 -12.64
CA ALA A 160 -16.67 1.43 -12.58
C ALA A 160 -17.13 1.79 -11.15
N GLU A 161 -18.43 2.05 -11.01
CA GLU A 161 -19.04 2.26 -9.71
C GLU A 161 -18.88 1.01 -8.82
N PRO A 162 -18.39 1.14 -7.57
CA PRO A 162 -18.15 0.00 -6.71
C PRO A 162 -19.44 -0.76 -6.41
N LYS A 163 -19.57 -1.97 -6.96
CA LYS A 163 -20.71 -2.84 -6.65
C LYS A 163 -20.44 -3.64 -5.37
N PRO A 164 -21.26 -3.50 -4.32
CA PRO A 164 -21.11 -4.31 -3.12
C PRO A 164 -21.53 -5.75 -3.41
N ILE A 165 -20.66 -6.71 -3.07
CA ILE A 165 -20.92 -8.15 -3.18
C ILE A 165 -20.95 -8.74 -1.76
N PRO A 166 -22.06 -9.36 -1.34
CA PRO A 166 -22.17 -9.89 0.01
C PRO A 166 -21.28 -11.11 0.21
N PHE A 167 -20.72 -11.24 1.41
CA PHE A 167 -19.97 -12.42 1.83
C PHE A 167 -20.35 -12.82 3.26
N THR A 168 -20.15 -14.10 3.57
CA THR A 168 -20.12 -14.60 4.95
C THR A 168 -18.92 -15.52 5.14
N VAL A 169 -18.34 -15.52 6.34
CA VAL A 169 -17.24 -16.40 6.74
C VAL A 169 -17.50 -16.86 8.16
N THR A 170 -17.54 -18.17 8.37
CA THR A 170 -17.43 -18.80 9.68
C THR A 170 -16.10 -19.51 9.76
N ALA A 171 -15.22 -19.04 10.65
CA ALA A 171 -13.89 -19.61 10.80
C ALA A 171 -13.65 -20.03 12.25
N THR A 172 -13.02 -21.19 12.48
CA THR A 172 -12.65 -21.65 13.82
C THR A 172 -11.15 -21.80 13.93
N CYS A 173 -10.55 -21.27 14.99
CA CYS A 173 -9.12 -21.41 15.28
C CYS A 173 -8.89 -21.73 16.76
N LEU A 174 -8.52 -22.98 17.04
CA LEU A 174 -8.30 -23.46 18.42
C LEU A 174 -7.08 -22.82 19.11
N ALA A 175 -6.14 -22.27 18.33
CA ALA A 175 -5.00 -21.54 18.87
C ALA A 175 -5.40 -20.20 19.54
N TYR A 176 -6.61 -19.69 19.27
CA TYR A 176 -7.11 -18.43 19.81
C TYR A 176 -8.57 -18.55 20.30
N PRO A 177 -8.80 -19.10 21.50
CA PRO A 177 -10.14 -19.47 21.96
C PRO A 177 -10.96 -18.35 22.64
N ASN A 178 -10.40 -17.16 22.92
CA ASN A 178 -11.08 -16.10 23.69
C ASN A 178 -10.85 -14.66 23.18
N PRO A 179 -11.34 -14.27 21.99
CA PRO A 179 -11.37 -12.87 21.57
C PRO A 179 -12.41 -12.07 22.35
N ARG A 180 -12.19 -10.76 22.51
CA ARG A 180 -13.23 -9.85 23.05
C ARG A 180 -14.31 -9.63 22.01
N GLN A 181 -15.58 -9.57 22.38
CA GLN A 181 -16.63 -9.20 21.43
C GLN A 181 -16.48 -7.72 21.03
N PRO A 182 -16.62 -7.37 19.74
CA PRO A 182 -16.56 -5.97 19.31
C PRO A 182 -17.73 -5.22 19.93
N SER A 183 -17.44 -4.14 20.64
CA SER A 183 -18.48 -3.24 21.17
C SER A 183 -18.74 -2.05 20.24
N THR A 184 -17.80 -1.72 19.35
CA THR A 184 -17.92 -0.65 18.34
C THR A 184 -16.85 -0.86 17.24
N PRO A 185 -17.12 -0.56 15.95
CA PRO A 185 -16.09 -0.52 14.92
C PRO A 185 -14.93 0.41 15.33
N PRO A 186 -13.69 0.21 14.81
CA PRO A 186 -12.60 1.11 15.10
C PRO A 186 -12.99 2.50 14.62
N GLY A 187 -12.77 3.51 15.46
CA GLY A 187 -12.79 4.88 14.99
C GLY A 187 -11.72 5.09 13.92
N PRO A 188 -11.88 6.09 13.03
CA PRO A 188 -10.77 6.53 12.19
C PRO A 188 -9.57 6.91 13.08
N PRO A 189 -8.34 6.85 12.55
CA PRO A 189 -7.16 7.35 13.27
C PRO A 189 -7.45 8.75 13.84
N ALA A 190 -7.03 9.01 15.08
CA ALA A 190 -7.25 10.31 15.68
C ALA A 190 -6.37 11.35 14.95
N ARG A 191 -7.01 12.29 14.26
CA ARG A 191 -6.34 13.47 13.68
C ARG A 191 -5.61 14.26 14.77
N ASP A 192 -4.40 14.73 14.47
CA ASP A 192 -3.79 15.83 15.23
C ASP A 192 -4.44 17.16 14.80
N PRO A 193 -5.19 17.86 15.67
CA PRO A 193 -5.87 19.10 15.30
C PRO A 193 -4.91 20.23 14.94
N LYS A 194 -3.62 20.13 15.30
CA LYS A 194 -2.57 21.11 14.94
C LYS A 194 -1.66 20.62 13.82
N GLY A 195 -1.81 19.36 13.41
CA GLY A 195 -1.00 18.74 12.37
C GLY A 195 -1.52 19.04 10.96
N PRO A 196 -0.85 18.46 9.94
CA PRO A 196 -1.30 18.51 8.57
C PRO A 196 -2.73 17.99 8.39
N HIS A 197 -3.41 18.54 7.39
CA HIS A 197 -4.77 18.16 7.02
C HIS A 197 -4.84 17.96 5.50
N VAL A 198 -5.41 16.85 5.06
CA VAL A 198 -5.49 16.52 3.63
C VAL A 198 -6.87 15.97 3.30
N ASP A 199 -7.53 16.64 2.36
CA ASP A 199 -8.72 16.15 1.69
C ASP A 199 -8.35 15.80 0.25
N ALA A 200 -8.81 14.65 -0.25
CA ALA A 200 -8.60 14.30 -1.63
C ALA A 200 -9.75 13.49 -2.20
N THR A 201 -9.98 13.66 -3.50
CA THR A 201 -10.94 12.88 -4.27
C THR A 201 -10.28 12.27 -5.50
N VAL A 202 -10.83 11.14 -5.96
CA VAL A 202 -10.47 10.46 -7.21
C VAL A 202 -11.76 10.27 -8.02
N ASP A 203 -11.83 10.89 -9.19
CA ASP A 203 -13.02 10.97 -10.03
C ASP A 203 -14.24 11.50 -9.26
N GLY A 204 -14.02 12.49 -8.38
CA GLY A 204 -15.04 13.08 -7.51
C GLY A 204 -15.44 12.22 -6.30
N ARG A 205 -14.86 11.02 -6.14
CA ARG A 205 -15.10 10.14 -4.98
C ARG A 205 -14.11 10.45 -3.86
N VAL A 206 -14.58 10.46 -2.62
CA VAL A 206 -13.72 10.69 -1.44
C VAL A 206 -12.65 9.59 -1.35
N LEU A 207 -11.39 10.01 -1.35
CA LEU A 207 -10.22 9.18 -1.08
C LEU A 207 -9.80 9.28 0.38
N VAL A 208 -9.68 10.52 0.86
CA VAL A 208 -9.39 10.91 2.26
C VAL A 208 -10.22 12.16 2.58
N ASP A 209 -10.73 12.26 3.80
CA ASP A 209 -11.66 13.30 4.24
C ASP A 209 -11.13 14.12 5.42
N GLY A 210 -9.81 14.24 5.51
CA GLY A 210 -9.16 15.08 6.51
C GLY A 210 -9.21 14.54 7.94
N THR A 211 -9.84 13.39 8.16
CA THR A 211 -9.77 12.63 9.42
C THR A 211 -8.56 11.69 9.45
N ASP A 212 -7.99 11.37 8.28
CA ASP A 212 -6.84 10.50 8.13
C ASP A 212 -5.53 11.12 8.64
N ALA A 213 -4.58 10.28 9.04
CA ALA A 213 -3.25 10.71 9.48
C ALA A 213 -2.42 11.23 8.28
N ALA A 214 -2.26 12.55 8.23
CA ALA A 214 -1.52 13.25 7.19
C ALA A 214 -0.14 13.74 7.65
N TYR A 215 0.79 13.82 6.71
CA TYR A 215 2.16 14.24 6.90
C TYR A 215 2.56 15.19 5.78
N CYS A 216 3.22 16.29 6.14
CA CYS A 216 3.91 17.14 5.18
C CYS A 216 5.39 17.27 5.57
N SER A 217 6.28 17.20 4.59
CA SER A 217 7.71 17.45 4.78
C SER A 217 8.28 18.27 3.63
N GLN A 218 9.24 19.14 3.93
CA GLN A 218 10.10 19.73 2.91
C GLN A 218 11.29 18.79 2.67
N GLU A 219 11.48 18.38 1.43
CA GLU A 219 12.58 17.51 1.03
C GLU A 219 13.85 18.35 0.75
N PRO A 220 15.06 17.74 0.78
CA PRO A 220 16.32 18.47 0.60
C PRO A 220 16.46 19.22 -0.74
N ASN A 221 15.73 18.77 -1.76
CA ASN A 221 15.68 19.40 -3.08
C ASN A 221 14.73 20.62 -3.12
N GLY A 222 14.10 20.98 -2.00
CA GLY A 222 13.13 22.06 -1.87
C GLY A 222 11.70 21.70 -2.27
N SER A 223 11.44 20.44 -2.66
CA SER A 223 10.06 19.98 -2.92
C SER A 223 9.29 19.81 -1.60
N VAL A 224 7.97 19.89 -1.69
CA VAL A 224 7.07 19.57 -0.58
C VAL A 224 6.45 18.21 -0.86
N LYS A 225 6.61 17.31 0.09
CA LYS A 225 5.98 16.00 0.08
C LYS A 225 4.77 16.00 1.00
N ILE A 226 3.63 15.61 0.44
CA ILE A 226 2.35 15.45 1.11
C ILE A 226 2.04 13.96 1.11
N ALA A 227 1.75 13.38 2.26
CA ALA A 227 1.41 11.97 2.35
C ALA A 227 0.27 11.73 3.33
N VAL A 228 -0.64 10.84 2.94
CA VAL A 228 -1.54 10.18 3.89
C VAL A 228 -1.16 8.72 3.88
N LYS A 229 -0.86 8.21 5.07
CA LYS A 229 -0.58 6.79 5.25
C LYS A 229 -1.44 6.28 6.38
N PRO A 230 -2.06 5.10 6.22
CA PRO A 230 -2.70 4.45 7.35
C PRO A 230 -1.63 4.22 8.43
N VAL A 231 -2.04 4.29 9.70
CA VAL A 231 -1.14 4.03 10.84
C VAL A 231 -0.41 2.70 10.62
N LEU A 232 0.86 2.65 11.04
CA LEU A 232 1.72 1.48 10.86
C LEU A 232 0.97 0.19 11.22
N GLY A 233 0.99 -0.80 10.31
CA GLY A 233 0.38 -2.11 10.52
C GLY A 233 -1.10 -2.23 10.14
N LYS A 234 -1.76 -1.12 9.75
CA LYS A 234 -3.19 -1.14 9.43
C LYS A 234 -3.46 -0.79 7.95
N PRO A 235 -4.41 -1.47 7.30
CA PRO A 235 -4.70 -1.29 5.88
C PRO A 235 -5.67 -0.13 5.65
N GLY A 236 -5.46 0.64 4.57
CA GLY A 236 -6.32 1.78 4.26
C GLY A 236 -5.99 2.42 2.92
N ASN A 237 -6.67 3.54 2.65
CA ASN A 237 -6.30 4.44 1.58
C ASN A 237 -4.98 5.14 1.92
N SER A 238 -4.21 5.42 0.88
CA SER A 238 -2.92 6.08 0.97
C SER A 238 -2.76 7.02 -0.21
N LEU A 239 -2.03 8.10 0.00
CA LEU A 239 -1.65 9.02 -1.06
C LEU A 239 -0.25 9.55 -0.80
N THR A 240 0.45 9.88 -1.88
CA THR A 240 1.73 10.59 -1.80
C THR A 240 1.86 11.50 -3.02
N PHE A 241 2.03 12.79 -2.75
CA PHE A 241 2.34 13.79 -3.76
C PHE A 241 3.64 14.50 -3.39
N GLU A 242 4.55 14.62 -4.34
CA GLU A 242 5.73 15.47 -4.24
C GLU A 242 5.58 16.60 -5.24
N VAL A 243 5.56 17.84 -4.74
CA VAL A 243 5.35 19.04 -5.56
C VAL A 243 6.52 19.99 -5.45
N LYS A 244 6.86 20.65 -6.56
CA LYS A 244 7.89 21.67 -6.62
C LYS A 244 7.60 22.65 -7.75
N ASP A 245 7.78 23.95 -7.49
CA ASP A 245 7.68 25.01 -8.48
C ASP A 245 6.38 24.98 -9.32
N GLY A 246 5.25 24.65 -8.68
CA GLY A 246 3.94 24.56 -9.34
C GLY A 246 3.69 23.27 -10.13
N ALA A 247 4.60 22.29 -10.05
CA ALA A 247 4.49 21.00 -10.74
C ALA A 247 4.40 19.82 -9.75
N VAL A 248 3.78 18.73 -10.21
CA VAL A 248 3.78 17.43 -9.51
C VAL A 248 4.96 16.60 -10.03
N LEU A 249 5.96 16.37 -9.18
CA LEU A 249 7.12 15.52 -9.47
C LEU A 249 6.80 14.03 -9.34
N HIS A 250 5.95 13.71 -8.36
CA HIS A 250 5.45 12.36 -8.10
C HIS A 250 4.02 12.47 -7.56
N GLY A 251 3.14 11.60 -8.03
CA GLY A 251 1.77 11.49 -7.52
C GLY A 251 1.36 10.03 -7.49
N TYR A 252 0.85 9.59 -6.35
CA TYR A 252 0.37 8.24 -6.12
C TYR A 252 -0.88 8.29 -5.25
N VAL A 253 -1.90 7.52 -5.62
CA VAL A 253 -3.04 7.20 -4.77
C VAL A 253 -3.24 5.68 -4.79
N GLY A 254 -3.40 5.10 -3.62
CA GLY A 254 -3.59 3.67 -3.45
C GLY A 254 -4.69 3.43 -2.45
N GLY A 255 -5.73 2.73 -2.87
CA GLY A 255 -6.85 2.36 -2.01
C GLY A 255 -7.24 0.90 -2.16
N ALA A 256 -8.46 0.60 -1.72
CA ALA A 256 -9.05 -0.71 -1.93
C ALA A 256 -9.44 -0.96 -3.39
N LEU A 257 -9.90 0.07 -4.09
CA LEU A 257 -10.50 -0.09 -5.43
C LEU A 257 -9.64 0.47 -6.54
N PHE A 258 -8.57 1.19 -6.21
CA PHE A 258 -7.79 1.92 -7.18
C PHE A 258 -6.32 1.94 -6.75
N ASN A 259 -5.46 2.04 -7.75
CA ASN A 259 -4.04 2.27 -7.58
C ASN A 259 -3.56 3.02 -8.82
N TYR A 260 -3.32 4.32 -8.64
CA TYR A 260 -3.01 5.23 -9.73
C TYR A 260 -1.76 6.03 -9.44
N THR A 261 -0.98 6.26 -10.49
CA THR A 261 0.29 6.99 -10.43
C THR A 261 0.34 8.03 -11.54
N ALA A 262 0.97 9.15 -11.26
CA ALA A 262 1.14 10.25 -12.20
C ALA A 262 2.18 9.88 -13.28
N ARG A 263 1.91 10.24 -14.54
CA ARG A 263 2.93 10.19 -15.61
C ARG A 263 3.86 11.40 -15.48
N VAL A 264 5.11 11.28 -15.90
CA VAL A 264 6.04 12.43 -15.94
C VAL A 264 6.36 12.74 -17.41
N PRO A 265 6.16 13.98 -17.91
CA PRO A 265 5.56 15.13 -17.21
C PRO A 265 4.08 14.92 -16.89
N THR A 266 3.65 15.48 -15.76
CA THR A 266 2.27 15.38 -15.28
C THR A 266 1.37 16.40 -15.97
N ASN A 267 0.15 15.99 -16.33
CA ASN A 267 -0.94 16.95 -16.55
C ASN A 267 -1.50 17.32 -15.17
N ALA A 268 -0.89 18.31 -14.54
CA ALA A 268 -1.26 18.74 -13.21
C ALA A 268 -1.19 20.26 -13.08
N SER A 269 -2.04 20.79 -12.20
CA SER A 269 -1.98 22.17 -11.72
C SER A 269 -1.77 22.14 -10.21
N VAL A 270 -0.82 22.94 -9.74
CA VAL A 270 -0.55 23.11 -8.31
C VAL A 270 -0.63 24.60 -7.99
N THR A 271 -1.47 24.96 -7.02
CA THR A 271 -1.55 26.32 -6.47
C THR A 271 -1.29 26.29 -4.97
N LYS A 272 -0.59 27.31 -4.45
CA LYS A 272 -0.32 27.47 -3.01
C LYS A 272 -0.97 28.78 -2.55
N ASP A 273 -1.75 28.69 -1.47
CA ASP A 273 -2.37 29.82 -0.77
C ASP A 273 -2.06 29.71 0.73
N GLY A 274 -1.12 30.54 1.20
CA GLY A 274 -0.56 30.42 2.55
C GLY A 274 0.01 29.03 2.81
N ASP A 275 -0.47 28.37 3.87
CA ASP A 275 -0.09 27.00 4.26
C ASP A 275 -0.86 25.91 3.48
N THR A 276 -1.74 26.30 2.57
CA THR A 276 -2.60 25.37 1.81
C THR A 276 -2.09 25.18 0.39
N ILE A 277 -2.05 23.92 -0.06
CA ILE A 277 -1.65 23.50 -1.39
C ILE A 277 -2.85 22.81 -2.03
N HIS A 278 -3.28 23.30 -3.19
CA HIS A 278 -4.28 22.65 -4.02
C HIS A 278 -3.61 21.99 -5.22
N ILE A 279 -3.94 20.72 -5.46
CA ILE A 279 -3.43 19.93 -6.58
C ILE A 279 -4.62 19.42 -7.37
N LYS A 280 -4.61 19.62 -8.68
CA LYS A 280 -5.45 18.87 -9.63
C LYS A 280 -4.52 18.12 -10.57
N ALA A 281 -4.66 16.81 -10.68
CA ALA A 281 -3.77 15.99 -11.49
C ALA A 281 -4.50 14.80 -12.11
N ASP A 282 -4.11 14.42 -13.33
CA ASP A 282 -4.52 13.16 -13.93
C ASP A 282 -3.55 12.05 -13.52
N LEU A 283 -4.07 11.00 -12.87
CA LEU A 283 -3.32 9.79 -12.54
C LEU A 283 -3.77 8.63 -13.43
N TYR A 284 -2.92 7.61 -13.56
CA TYR A 284 -3.18 6.48 -14.45
C TYR A 284 -3.01 5.17 -13.71
N ARG A 285 -3.82 4.18 -14.07
CA ARG A 285 -3.57 2.80 -13.65
C ARG A 285 -2.25 2.33 -14.22
N ILE A 286 -1.38 1.81 -13.35
CA ILE A 286 -0.13 1.16 -13.74
C ILE A 286 -0.17 -0.29 -13.24
N TYR A 287 -0.12 -1.25 -14.16
CA TYR A 287 -0.07 -2.68 -13.84
C TYR A 287 1.04 -3.35 -14.66
N GLN A 288 1.90 -4.14 -14.01
CA GLN A 288 3.04 -4.82 -14.65
C GLN A 288 3.89 -3.88 -15.54
N ASN A 289 4.19 -2.69 -15.03
CA ASN A 289 4.93 -1.62 -15.74
C ASN A 289 4.26 -1.09 -17.03
N LYS A 290 2.97 -1.38 -17.23
CA LYS A 290 2.16 -0.79 -18.30
C LYS A 290 1.20 0.24 -17.72
N ALA A 291 1.25 1.46 -18.23
CA ALA A 291 0.26 2.49 -17.97
C ALA A 291 -0.94 2.29 -18.92
N TYR A 292 -2.15 2.46 -18.40
CA TYR A 292 -3.38 2.47 -19.18
C TYR A 292 -3.72 3.92 -19.55
N ASP A 293 -4.43 4.11 -20.66
CA ASP A 293 -4.65 5.45 -21.22
C ASP A 293 -5.80 6.23 -20.58
N GLU A 294 -6.63 5.55 -19.78
CA GLU A 294 -7.70 6.18 -19.03
C GLU A 294 -7.12 7.03 -17.87
N PRO A 295 -7.26 8.37 -17.93
CA PRO A 295 -6.88 9.24 -16.82
C PRO A 295 -7.95 9.21 -15.74
N HIS A 296 -7.51 9.27 -14.48
CA HIS A 296 -8.35 9.42 -13.30
C HIS A 296 -8.04 10.77 -12.65
N ALA A 297 -9.06 11.61 -12.56
CA ALA A 297 -8.92 12.97 -12.07
C ALA A 297 -8.76 12.95 -10.56
N VAL A 298 -7.66 13.50 -10.05
CA VAL A 298 -7.42 13.65 -8.61
C VAL A 298 -7.45 15.12 -8.25
N GLU A 299 -8.28 15.46 -7.27
CA GLU A 299 -8.31 16.78 -6.64
C GLU A 299 -7.90 16.62 -5.18
N LEU A 300 -6.88 17.36 -4.76
CA LEU A 300 -6.31 17.32 -3.41
C LEU A 300 -6.18 18.73 -2.86
N THR A 301 -6.57 18.89 -1.60
CA THR A 301 -6.30 20.08 -0.79
C THR A 301 -5.53 19.64 0.44
N ALA A 302 -4.33 20.19 0.63
CA ALA A 302 -3.47 19.89 1.76
C ALA A 302 -3.10 21.16 2.50
N THR A 303 -3.47 21.26 3.77
CA THR A 303 -2.96 22.29 4.67
C THR A 303 -1.78 21.71 5.44
N CYS A 304 -0.62 22.34 5.31
CA CYS A 304 0.63 21.92 5.92
C CYS A 304 1.18 23.05 6.82
N PRO A 305 0.72 23.16 8.08
CA PRO A 305 1.16 24.22 8.98
C PRO A 305 2.69 24.19 9.19
N GLY A 306 3.34 25.34 9.05
CA GLY A 306 4.78 25.49 9.32
C GLY A 306 5.73 25.08 8.19
N LEU A 307 5.24 24.96 6.94
CA LEU A 307 6.04 24.69 5.73
C LEU A 307 6.03 25.81 4.68
#